data_AF-A0A350F0X7-F1
#
_entry.id   AF-A0A350F0X7-F1
#
_cell.length_a   1.000
_cell.length_b   1.000
_cell.length_c   1.000
_cell.angle_alpha   90.00
_cell.angle_beta   90.00
_cell.angle_gamma   90.00
#
_symmetry.space_group_name_H-M   'P 1'
#
loop_
_entity.id
_entity.type
_entity.pdbx_description
1 polymer ?
#
loop_
_entity_poly.entity_id
_entity_poly.type
_entity_poly.pdbx_seq_one_letter_code
_entity_poly.pdbx_strand_id
1 'polypeptide(L)'
;MLVIGLVVVGGKRDEGPVFEGRTLGEWLGGIDLSHWEDRRSPQFLEISNAVTQIGTNGFPSLLRWIEYEPSAAAIRFWTAFDQIDDHLPSTQFEDRIRIFARRDFDRAEATVVAFRVLGEQAKPCIPQLVSTATTSTNTTIAR
;
A
#
# COMPACT_ATOMS: atom_id res chain seq x y z
N MET A 1 39.66 -0.51 3.68
CA MET A 1 38.62 -0.97 4.63
C MET A 1 37.47 0.04 4.59
N LEU A 2 36.46 -0.19 3.73
CA LEU A 2 35.28 0.69 3.59
C LEU A 2 34.23 0.22 4.59
N VAL A 3 33.94 1.02 5.61
CA VAL A 3 32.86 0.75 6.58
C VAL A 3 31.58 1.32 5.97
N ILE A 4 30.69 0.44 5.48
CA ILE A 4 29.37 0.83 5.01
C ILE A 4 28.50 1.01 6.27
N GLY A 5 28.15 2.26 6.58
CA GLY A 5 27.25 2.59 7.68
C GLY A 5 25.83 2.08 7.38
N LEU A 6 25.36 1.13 8.18
CA LEU A 6 23.98 0.68 8.19
C LEU A 6 23.11 1.81 8.79
N VAL A 7 22.45 2.59 7.94
CA VAL A 7 21.40 3.51 8.40
C VAL A 7 20.16 2.67 8.71
N VAL A 8 19.99 2.29 9.98
CA VAL A 8 18.73 1.73 10.46
C VAL A 8 17.75 2.88 10.66
N VAL A 9 16.99 3.23 9.63
CA VAL A 9 15.85 4.13 9.76
C VAL A 9 14.75 3.38 10.52
N GLY A 10 14.66 3.63 11.83
CA GLY A 10 13.56 3.17 12.67
C GLY A 10 12.27 3.93 12.34
N GLY A 11 11.57 3.52 11.28
CA GLY A 11 10.24 4.04 10.95
C GLY A 11 9.23 3.57 11.98
N LYS A 12 8.55 4.49 12.68
CA LYS A 12 7.37 4.17 13.48
C LYS A 12 6.40 3.39 12.58
N ARG A 13 6.00 2.20 13.05
CA ARG A 13 5.02 1.34 12.41
C ARG A 13 3.69 2.07 12.30
N ASP A 14 3.53 2.75 11.18
CA ASP A 14 2.32 3.50 10.89
C ASP A 14 1.30 2.53 10.31
N GLU A 15 0.57 1.89 11.21
CA GLU A 15 -0.22 0.71 10.92
C GLU A 15 -1.73 0.99 10.88
N GLY A 16 -2.16 2.13 11.46
CA GLY A 16 -3.55 2.59 11.43
C GLY A 16 -4.44 1.94 12.49
N PRO A 17 -5.78 2.08 12.38
CA PRO A 17 -6.72 1.50 13.32
C PRO A 17 -6.65 -0.05 13.32
N VAL A 18 -7.07 -0.66 14.43
CA VAL A 18 -6.94 -2.10 14.69
C VAL A 18 -8.31 -2.78 14.72
N PHE A 19 -8.43 -3.94 14.08
CA PHE A 19 -9.57 -4.85 14.15
C PHE A 19 -9.05 -6.29 14.32
N GLU A 20 -9.60 -7.02 15.29
CA GLU A 20 -9.19 -8.39 15.65
C GLU A 20 -7.67 -8.56 15.87
N GLY A 21 -7.05 -7.58 16.53
CA GLY A 21 -5.62 -7.61 16.84
C GLY A 21 -4.69 -7.36 15.64
N ARG A 22 -5.25 -7.09 14.46
CA ARG A 22 -4.53 -6.71 13.25
C ARG A 22 -4.86 -5.28 12.84
N THR A 23 -3.84 -4.55 12.41
CA THR A 23 -3.94 -3.17 11.96
C THR A 23 -4.47 -3.08 10.54
N LEU A 24 -5.02 -1.92 10.14
CA LEU A 24 -5.49 -1.68 8.77
C LEU A 24 -4.39 -1.97 7.74
N GLY A 25 -3.15 -1.56 8.03
CA GLY A 25 -2.01 -1.82 7.16
C GLY A 25 -1.68 -3.31 7.03
N GLU A 26 -1.87 -4.11 8.08
CA GLU A 26 -1.68 -5.56 8.03
C GLU A 26 -2.83 -6.29 7.33
N TRP A 27 -4.07 -5.79 7.43
CA TRP A 27 -5.20 -6.31 6.67
C TRP A 27 -5.01 -6.06 5.17
N LEU A 28 -4.62 -4.83 4.80
CA LEU A 28 -4.41 -4.44 3.42
C LEU A 28 -3.11 -5.01 2.81
N GLY A 29 -2.05 -5.16 3.60
CA GLY A 29 -0.80 -5.79 3.14
C GLY A 29 -0.93 -7.28 2.81
N GLY A 30 -2.06 -7.90 3.19
CA GLY A 30 -2.42 -9.25 2.78
C GLY A 30 -3.21 -9.31 1.48
N ILE A 31 -3.49 -8.19 0.80
CA ILE A 31 -4.20 -8.20 -0.49
C ILE A 31 -3.21 -8.63 -1.58
N ASP A 32 -3.55 -9.69 -2.31
CA ASP A 32 -2.93 -9.93 -3.61
C ASP A 32 -3.51 -8.93 -4.63
N LEU A 33 -2.78 -7.84 -4.86
CA LEU A 33 -3.15 -6.78 -5.80
C LEU A 33 -3.12 -7.25 -7.26
N SER A 34 -2.63 -8.45 -7.57
CA SER A 34 -2.74 -9.02 -8.92
C SER A 34 -4.08 -9.73 -9.17
N HIS A 35 -4.78 -10.18 -8.11
CA HIS A 35 -6.04 -10.92 -8.18
C HIS A 35 -7.19 -10.31 -7.37
N TRP A 36 -7.06 -9.08 -6.90
CA TRP A 36 -8.04 -8.40 -6.04
C TRP A 36 -9.44 -8.21 -6.66
N GLU A 37 -9.58 -8.41 -7.97
CA GLU A 37 -10.87 -8.38 -8.66
C GLU A 37 -11.74 -9.59 -8.34
N ASP A 38 -11.18 -10.70 -7.83
CA ASP A 38 -11.98 -11.82 -7.33
C ASP A 38 -12.58 -11.50 -5.95
N ARG A 39 -13.72 -10.79 -6.01
CA ARG A 39 -14.51 -10.37 -4.86
C ARG A 39 -15.16 -11.53 -4.10
N ARG A 40 -15.06 -12.77 -4.61
CA ARG A 40 -15.60 -13.97 -3.96
C ARG A 40 -14.52 -14.77 -3.25
N SER A 41 -13.25 -14.42 -3.40
CA SER A 41 -12.17 -15.08 -2.69
C SER A 41 -12.37 -14.93 -1.17
N PRO A 42 -12.12 -15.98 -0.36
CA PRO A 42 -12.23 -15.90 1.09
C PRO A 42 -11.39 -14.76 1.69
N GLN A 43 -10.20 -14.55 1.14
CA GLN A 43 -9.29 -13.47 1.53
C GLN A 43 -9.91 -12.08 1.30
N PHE A 44 -10.53 -11.85 0.14
CA PHE A 44 -11.21 -10.58 -0.11
C PHE A 44 -12.37 -10.34 0.85
N LEU A 45 -13.14 -11.38 1.18
CA LEU A 45 -14.26 -11.28 2.11
C LEU A 45 -13.80 -10.94 3.53
N GLU A 46 -12.74 -11.58 4.02
CA GLU A 46 -12.15 -11.28 5.33
C GLU A 46 -11.64 -9.84 5.41
N ILE A 47 -10.88 -9.41 4.40
CA ILE A 47 -10.34 -8.04 4.33
C ILE A 47 -11.47 -7.03 4.21
N SER A 48 -12.50 -7.31 3.41
CA SER A 48 -13.66 -6.44 3.27
C SER A 48 -14.42 -6.29 4.57
N ASN A 49 -14.58 -7.38 5.33
CA ASN A 49 -15.18 -7.31 6.66
C ASN A 49 -14.34 -6.45 7.59
N ALA A 50 -13.03 -6.69 7.69
CA ALA A 50 -12.14 -5.91 8.54
C ALA A 50 -12.16 -4.41 8.20
N VAL A 51 -12.07 -4.05 6.91
CA VAL A 51 -12.15 -2.66 6.44
C VAL A 51 -13.51 -2.04 6.78
N THR A 52 -14.60 -2.79 6.64
CA THR A 52 -15.95 -2.32 6.99
C THR A 52 -16.08 -2.06 8.49
N GLN A 53 -15.53 -2.95 9.34
CA GLN A 53 -15.56 -2.80 10.80
C GLN A 53 -14.69 -1.63 11.28
N ILE A 54 -13.54 -1.40 10.63
CA ILE A 54 -12.71 -0.22 10.86
C ILE A 54 -13.47 1.06 10.48
N GLY A 55 -14.17 1.03 9.34
CA GLY A 55 -15.01 2.12 8.87
C GLY A 55 -14.26 3.43 8.69
N THR A 56 -14.88 4.54 9.10
CA THR A 56 -14.34 5.90 8.95
C THR A 56 -13.08 6.15 9.78
N ASN A 57 -12.78 5.32 10.78
CA ASN A 57 -11.53 5.43 11.55
C ASN A 57 -10.29 5.16 10.68
N GLY A 58 -10.46 4.51 9.53
CA GLY A 58 -9.40 4.27 8.56
C GLY A 58 -9.01 5.51 7.75
N PHE A 59 -9.86 6.54 7.67
CA PHE A 59 -9.66 7.66 6.74
C PHE A 59 -8.32 8.38 6.88
N PRO A 60 -7.85 8.75 8.10
CA PRO A 60 -6.57 9.44 8.23
C PRO A 60 -5.39 8.62 7.68
N SER A 61 -5.42 7.29 7.85
CA SER A 61 -4.38 6.40 7.30
C SER A 61 -4.50 6.27 5.78
N LEU A 62 -5.71 6.01 5.27
CA LEU A 62 -5.95 5.84 3.84
C LEU A 62 -5.58 7.10 3.05
N LEU A 63 -6.02 8.28 3.50
CA LEU A 63 -5.73 9.54 2.84
C LEU A 63 -4.24 9.84 2.76
N ARG A 64 -3.49 9.52 3.81
CA ARG A 64 -2.04 9.69 3.80
C ARG A 64 -1.32 8.66 2.94
N TRP A 65 -1.80 7.43 2.87
CA TRP A 65 -1.17 6.40 2.03
C TRP A 65 -1.40 6.66 0.54
N ILE A 66 -2.58 7.16 0.14
CA ILE A 66 -2.85 7.51 -1.26
C ILE A 66 -2.11 8.78 -1.72
N GLU A 67 -1.63 9.60 -0.79
CA GLU A 67 -0.74 10.74 -1.07
C GLU A 67 0.70 10.31 -1.40
N TYR A 68 1.03 9.01 -1.31
CA TYR A 68 2.37 8.53 -1.66
C TYR A 68 2.69 8.77 -3.14
N GLU A 69 3.77 9.51 -3.39
CA GLU A 69 4.25 9.85 -4.72
C GLU A 69 5.66 9.27 -4.91
N PRO A 70 5.81 8.13 -5.62
CA PRO A 70 7.13 7.53 -5.82
C PRO A 70 7.97 8.40 -6.76
N SER A 71 9.23 8.64 -6.39
CA SER A 71 10.18 9.31 -7.29
C SER A 71 10.42 8.48 -8.56
N ALA A 72 10.74 9.13 -9.68
CA ALA A 72 11.06 8.44 -10.93
C ALA A 72 12.21 7.43 -10.78
N ALA A 73 13.19 7.72 -9.91
CA ALA A 73 14.27 6.78 -9.60
C ALA A 73 13.76 5.55 -8.86
N ALA A 74 12.84 5.73 -7.90
CA ALA A 74 12.22 4.62 -7.19
C ALA A 74 11.41 3.75 -8.17
N ILE A 75 10.57 4.34 -9.03
CA ILE A 75 9.82 3.60 -10.05
C ILE A 75 10.76 2.75 -10.91
N ARG A 76 11.82 3.36 -11.46
CA ARG A 76 12.80 2.64 -12.30
C ARG A 76 13.51 1.51 -11.55
N PHE A 77 13.84 1.73 -10.28
CA PHE A 77 14.44 0.70 -9.44
C PHE A 77 13.49 -0.48 -9.27
N TRP A 78 12.21 -0.22 -8.95
CA TRP A 78 11.19 -1.25 -8.78
C TRP A 78 10.93 -2.05 -10.05
N THR A 79 10.79 -1.39 -11.20
CA THR A 79 10.57 -2.06 -12.48
C THR A 79 11.77 -2.92 -12.90
N ALA A 80 12.99 -2.50 -12.58
CA ALA A 80 14.19 -3.29 -12.85
C ALA A 80 14.30 -4.48 -11.86
N PHE A 81 13.91 -4.28 -10.61
CA PHE A 81 13.93 -5.34 -9.60
C PHE A 81 12.95 -6.46 -9.93
N ASP A 82 11.71 -6.15 -10.33
CA ASP A 82 10.71 -7.17 -10.69
C ASP A 82 11.16 -8.08 -11.84
N GLN A 83 11.79 -7.51 -12.87
CA GLN A 83 12.29 -8.28 -14.01
C GLN A 83 13.41 -9.26 -13.64
N ILE A 84 14.12 -8.99 -12.55
CA ILE A 84 15.21 -9.84 -12.06
C ILE A 84 14.66 -10.89 -11.08
N ASP A 85 13.64 -10.53 -10.28
CA ASP A 85 13.01 -11.40 -9.27
C ASP A 85 12.32 -12.63 -9.89
N ASP A 86 11.72 -12.50 -11.08
CA ASP A 86 11.07 -13.62 -11.81
C ASP A 86 12.00 -14.80 -12.12
N HIS A 87 13.32 -14.62 -11.98
CA HIS A 87 14.35 -15.62 -12.29
C HIS A 87 15.19 -16.08 -11.09
N LEU A 88 14.94 -15.55 -9.89
CA LEU A 88 15.71 -15.89 -8.70
C LEU A 88 14.93 -16.84 -7.75
N PRO A 89 15.59 -17.84 -7.16
CA PRO A 89 14.95 -18.68 -6.14
C PRO A 89 14.71 -17.83 -4.88
N SER A 90 13.43 -17.58 -4.59
CA SER A 90 12.98 -16.73 -3.47
C SER A 90 13.69 -17.06 -2.16
N THR A 91 14.60 -16.18 -1.73
CA THR A 91 15.19 -16.26 -0.40
C THR A 91 14.43 -15.37 0.57
N GLN A 92 14.40 -15.75 1.86
CA GLN A 92 13.75 -14.95 2.92
C GLN A 92 14.32 -13.52 3.05
N PHE A 93 15.52 -13.25 2.50
CA PHE A 93 16.13 -11.94 2.51
C PHE A 93 15.58 -11.04 1.39
N GLU A 94 15.39 -11.58 0.18
CA GLU A 94 14.79 -10.87 -0.96
C GLU A 94 13.34 -10.51 -0.67
N ASP A 95 12.56 -11.42 -0.09
CA ASP A 95 11.18 -11.16 0.32
C ASP A 95 11.10 -9.99 1.31
N ARG A 96 12.03 -9.91 2.26
CA ARG A 96 12.05 -8.81 3.24
C ARG A 96 12.41 -7.46 2.63
N ILE A 97 13.35 -7.44 1.68
CA ILE A 97 13.69 -6.22 0.95
C ILE A 97 12.52 -5.79 0.08
N ARG A 98 11.91 -6.72 -0.65
CA ARG A 98 10.74 -6.47 -1.50
C ARG A 98 9.59 -5.90 -0.69
N ILE A 99 9.21 -6.56 0.41
CA ILE A 99 8.15 -6.11 1.32
C ILE A 99 8.45 -4.73 1.88
N PHE A 100 9.68 -4.48 2.34
CA PHE A 100 10.02 -3.20 2.94
C PHE A 100 9.93 -2.07 1.92
N ALA A 101 10.38 -2.34 0.70
CA ALA A 101 10.69 -1.28 -0.23
C ALA A 101 9.55 -0.99 -1.23
N ARG A 102 8.63 -1.95 -1.45
CA ARG A 102 7.32 -1.71 -2.09
C ARG A 102 6.21 -1.30 -1.12
N ARG A 103 6.43 -1.38 0.19
CA ARG A 103 5.39 -1.20 1.22
C ARG A 103 4.48 0.01 0.98
N ASP A 104 5.05 1.17 0.71
CA ASP A 104 4.29 2.40 0.58
C ASP A 104 3.53 2.46 -0.76
N PHE A 105 4.09 1.87 -1.81
CA PHE A 105 3.41 1.70 -3.10
C PHE A 105 2.21 0.75 -2.96
N ASP A 106 2.42 -0.43 -2.39
CA ASP A 106 1.36 -1.43 -2.19
C ASP A 106 0.25 -0.89 -1.28
N ARG A 107 0.60 -0.07 -0.28
CA ARG A 107 -0.38 0.63 0.58
C ARG A 107 -1.20 1.66 -0.19
N ALA A 108 -0.57 2.42 -1.08
CA ALA A 108 -1.27 3.38 -1.93
C ALA A 108 -2.26 2.66 -2.85
N GLU A 109 -1.87 1.56 -3.49
CA GLU A 109 -2.78 0.75 -4.31
C GLU A 109 -3.89 0.10 -3.48
N ALA A 110 -3.55 -0.54 -2.34
CA ALA A 110 -4.52 -1.18 -1.46
C ALA A 110 -5.53 -0.18 -0.86
N THR A 111 -5.17 1.10 -0.78
CA THR A 111 -6.09 2.16 -0.36
C THR A 111 -7.27 2.31 -1.32
N VAL A 112 -7.07 2.11 -2.62
CA VAL A 112 -8.16 2.12 -3.62
C VAL A 112 -9.16 1.01 -3.32
N VAL A 113 -8.67 -0.18 -2.96
CA VAL A 113 -9.51 -1.31 -2.55
C VAL A 113 -10.30 -0.96 -1.29
N ALA A 114 -9.65 -0.37 -0.28
CA ALA A 114 -10.30 0.03 0.96
C ALA A 114 -11.43 1.05 0.71
N PHE A 115 -11.20 2.09 -0.10
CA PHE A 115 -12.26 3.05 -0.46
C PHE A 115 -13.41 2.39 -1.22
N ARG A 116 -13.11 1.43 -2.10
CA ARG A 116 -14.13 0.66 -2.82
C ARG A 116 -14.99 -0.19 -1.89
N VAL A 117 -14.40 -0.79 -0.85
CA VAL A 117 -15.14 -1.55 0.19
C VAL A 117 -16.02 -0.62 1.02
N LEU A 118 -15.48 0.52 1.46
CA LEU A 118 -16.19 1.50 2.29
C LEU A 118 -17.36 2.16 1.55
N GLY A 119 -17.28 2.26 0.22
CA GLY A 119 -18.37 2.69 -0.64
C GLY A 119 -18.92 4.07 -0.24
N GLU A 120 -20.21 4.14 0.08
CA GLU A 120 -20.85 5.40 0.46
C GLU A 120 -20.26 6.05 1.72
N GLN A 121 -19.68 5.26 2.63
CA GLN A 121 -19.06 5.79 3.83
C GLN A 121 -17.87 6.68 3.48
N ALA A 122 -17.20 6.44 2.34
CA ALA A 122 -16.03 7.21 1.89
C ALA A 122 -16.37 8.59 1.29
N LYS A 123 -17.66 8.95 1.13
CA LYS A 123 -18.09 10.27 0.62
C LYS A 123 -17.36 11.46 1.26
N PRO A 124 -17.13 11.51 2.59
CA PRO A 124 -16.42 12.62 3.24
C PRO A 124 -14.97 12.81 2.77
N CYS A 125 -14.33 11.78 2.21
CA CYS A 125 -12.95 11.85 1.73
C CYS A 125 -12.82 12.44 0.33
N ILE A 126 -13.91 12.52 -0.44
CA ILE A 126 -13.89 12.98 -1.85
C ILE A 126 -13.21 14.34 -2.02
N PRO A 127 -13.51 15.38 -1.21
CA PRO A 127 -12.88 16.70 -1.38
C PRO A 127 -11.35 16.64 -1.23
N GLN A 128 -10.85 15.86 -0.27
CA GLN A 128 -9.42 15.70 -0.06
C GLN A 128 -8.77 14.90 -1.19
N LEU A 129 -9.41 13.82 -1.67
CA LEU A 129 -8.94 13.07 -2.83
C LEU A 129 -8.83 13.94 -4.09
N VAL A 130 -9.80 14.82 -4.32
CA VAL A 130 -9.76 15.78 -5.43
C VAL A 130 -8.61 16.78 -5.25
N SER A 131 -8.39 17.27 -4.03
CA SER A 131 -7.26 18.15 -3.71
C SER A 131 -5.92 17.47 -3.98
N THR A 132 -5.77 16.21 -3.55
CA THR A 132 -4.55 15.42 -3.77
C THR A 132 -4.32 15.19 -5.27
N ALA A 133 -5.36 14.80 -6.02
CA ALA A 133 -5.24 14.55 -7.46
C ALA A 133 -4.90 15.80 -8.27
N THR A 134 -5.37 16.98 -7.85
CA THR A 134 -5.09 18.25 -8.53
C THR A 134 -3.73 18.86 -8.15
N THR A 135 -3.19 18.49 -6.99
CA THR A 135 -1.87 18.96 -6.50
C THR A 135 -0.74 18.01 -6.88
N SER A 136 -1.05 16.73 -7.14
CA SER A 136 -0.08 15.73 -7.53
C SER A 136 0.71 16.17 -8.77
N THR A 137 2.02 16.07 -8.68
CA THR A 137 2.96 16.40 -9.76
C THR A 137 3.32 15.19 -10.61
N ASN A 138 2.76 14.01 -10.29
CA ASN A 138 3.03 12.76 -10.97
C ASN A 138 2.40 12.73 -12.38
N THR A 139 3.09 13.33 -13.34
CA THR A 139 2.68 13.40 -14.76
C THR A 139 2.91 12.08 -15.51
N THR A 140 3.35 11.01 -14.84
CA THR A 140 3.96 9.85 -15.52
C THR A 140 2.95 8.75 -15.91
N ILE A 141 1.71 8.75 -15.41
CA ILE A 141 0.70 7.71 -15.77
C ILE A 141 -0.29 8.24 -16.81
N ALA A 142 0.23 8.94 -17.82
CA ALA A 142 -0.51 9.24 -19.04
C ALA A 142 0.33 8.78 -20.23
N ARG A 143 0.39 7.45 -20.46
CA ARG A 143 0.72 6.84 -21.75
C ARG A 143 0.32 5.38 -21.79
#